data_AF-A0A2H5ZQ51-F1
#
_entry.id   AF-A0A2H5ZQ51-F1
#
_cell.length_a   1.000
_cell.length_b   1.000
_cell.length_c   1.000
_cell.angle_alpha   90.00
_cell.angle_beta   90.00
_cell.angle_gamma   90.00
#
_symmetry.space_group_name_H-M   'P 1'
#
loop_
_entity.id
_entity.type
_entity.pdbx_description
1 polymer ?
#
loop_
_entity_poly.entity_id
_entity_poly.type
_entity_poly.pdbx_seq_one_letter_code
_entity_poly.pdbx_strand_id
1 'polypeptide(L)'
;MGYASRARSMLLVASVLSAAVLVACQSDTEARAREAAEKIKESIPDVHARALSQPVTEEEVREAQLALREVKEYLGEVNGKLDTITINAIQAFQRSRGLRDDGILTERTKRELRKVLEQARSSEAARPPEAR
;
A
#
# COMPACT_ATOMS: atom_id res chain seq x y z
N MET A 1 -39.85 -28.24 67.86
CA MET A 1 -40.06 -28.56 66.44
C MET A 1 -39.73 -27.29 65.65
N GLY A 2 -38.67 -27.15 64.86
CA GLY A 2 -37.86 -28.13 64.14
C GLY A 2 -37.85 -27.78 62.65
N TYR A 3 -37.28 -26.63 62.26
CA TYR A 3 -36.96 -26.33 60.86
C TYR A 3 -35.50 -25.84 60.77
N ALA A 4 -34.60 -26.73 61.19
CA ALA A 4 -33.28 -26.77 60.60
C ALA A 4 -33.40 -27.50 59.24
N SER A 5 -32.56 -27.09 58.28
CA SER A 5 -32.41 -27.68 56.94
C SER A 5 -33.38 -27.16 55.87
N ARG A 6 -32.95 -26.09 55.21
CA ARG A 6 -32.73 -26.11 53.75
C ARG A 6 -31.74 -25.01 53.37
N ALA A 7 -30.52 -25.26 53.82
CA ALA A 7 -29.33 -24.65 53.27
C ALA A 7 -29.28 -24.87 51.76
N ARG A 8 -28.82 -23.84 51.04
CA ARG A 8 -28.05 -23.96 49.79
C ARG A 8 -28.75 -24.67 48.64
N SER A 9 -29.69 -24.03 47.93
CA SER A 9 -30.05 -24.50 46.56
C SER A 9 -30.67 -23.46 45.62
N MET A 10 -30.89 -22.21 46.03
CA MET A 10 -31.65 -21.25 45.19
C MET A 10 -30.86 -20.06 44.65
N LEU A 11 -29.53 -20.09 44.65
CA LEU A 11 -28.72 -18.93 44.23
C LEU A 11 -27.54 -19.24 43.31
N LEU A 12 -27.60 -20.32 42.52
CA LEU A 12 -26.52 -20.64 41.55
C LEU A 12 -26.98 -21.01 40.12
N VAL A 13 -28.27 -20.91 39.78
CA VAL A 13 -28.73 -21.18 38.40
C VAL A 13 -29.03 -19.92 37.59
N ALA A 14 -29.10 -18.73 38.20
CA ALA A 14 -29.40 -17.49 37.49
C ALA A 14 -28.17 -16.68 37.04
N SER A 15 -26.96 -16.87 37.61
CA SER A 15 -25.79 -16.09 37.19
C SER A 15 -25.01 -16.70 36.01
N VAL A 16 -25.13 -18.02 35.77
CA VAL A 16 -24.44 -18.68 34.65
C VAL A 16 -25.17 -18.44 33.32
N LEU A 17 -26.49 -18.19 33.35
CA LEU A 17 -27.28 -17.85 32.16
C LEU A 17 -26.90 -16.49 31.55
N SER A 18 -26.46 -15.51 32.36
CA SER A 18 -25.95 -14.23 31.83
C SER A 18 -24.58 -14.35 31.16
N ALA A 19 -23.74 -15.31 31.56
CA ALA A 19 -22.44 -15.51 30.92
C ALA A 19 -22.55 -16.30 29.60
N ALA A 20 -23.46 -17.30 29.53
CA ALA A 20 -23.61 -18.14 28.34
C ALA A 20 -24.21 -17.38 27.13
N VAL A 21 -25.14 -16.45 27.36
CA VAL A 21 -25.76 -15.65 26.28
C VAL A 21 -24.78 -14.63 25.68
N LEU A 22 -23.84 -14.10 26.48
CA LEU A 22 -22.80 -13.19 25.97
C LEU A 22 -21.75 -13.92 25.10
N VAL A 23 -21.50 -15.20 25.36
CA VAL A 23 -20.52 -16.03 24.63
C VAL A 23 -21.05 -16.43 23.24
N ALA A 24 -22.36 -16.63 23.07
CA ALA A 24 -22.95 -17.03 21.79
C ALA A 24 -23.00 -15.90 20.74
N CYS A 25 -23.02 -14.62 21.14
CA CYS A 25 -22.99 -13.49 20.20
C CYS A 25 -21.59 -13.15 19.66
N GLN A 26 -20.52 -13.65 20.29
CA GLN A 26 -19.14 -13.27 19.94
C GLN A 26 -18.62 -14.01 18.69
N SER A 27 -19.02 -15.27 18.47
CA SER A 27 -18.56 -16.07 17.32
C SER A 27 -19.12 -15.58 15.98
N ASP A 28 -20.38 -15.13 15.97
CA ASP A 28 -21.05 -14.69 14.73
C ASP A 28 -20.52 -13.34 14.23
N THR A 29 -20.08 -12.45 15.13
CA THR A 29 -19.51 -11.16 14.74
C THR A 29 -18.11 -11.29 14.16
N GLU A 30 -17.28 -12.19 14.68
CA GLU A 30 -15.93 -12.41 14.14
C GLU A 30 -15.98 -13.08 12.77
N ALA A 31 -16.86 -14.06 12.57
CA ALA A 31 -17.04 -14.72 11.28
C ALA A 31 -17.51 -13.72 10.20
N ARG A 32 -18.51 -12.88 10.50
CA ARG A 32 -18.98 -11.83 9.58
C ARG A 32 -17.93 -10.75 9.33
N ALA A 33 -17.14 -10.38 10.34
CA ALA A 33 -16.05 -9.42 10.18
C ALA A 33 -14.93 -9.95 9.28
N ARG A 34 -14.56 -11.23 9.41
CA ARG A 34 -13.58 -11.89 8.52
C ARG A 34 -14.10 -12.03 7.09
N GLU A 35 -15.35 -12.44 6.92
CA GLU A 35 -16.00 -12.53 5.60
C GLU A 35 -16.07 -11.15 4.92
N ALA A 36 -16.46 -10.11 5.67
CA ALA A 36 -16.47 -8.74 5.16
C ALA A 36 -15.05 -8.26 4.78
N ALA A 37 -14.03 -8.58 5.58
CA ALA A 37 -12.65 -8.23 5.27
C ALA A 37 -12.12 -8.94 4.01
N GLU A 38 -12.41 -10.23 3.83
CA GLU A 38 -12.03 -10.97 2.61
C GLU A 38 -12.75 -10.42 1.38
N LYS A 39 -14.06 -10.14 1.47
CA LYS A 39 -14.82 -9.56 0.36
C LYS A 39 -14.32 -8.17 -0.01
N ILE A 40 -13.91 -7.36 0.96
CA ILE A 40 -13.27 -6.07 0.72
C ILE A 40 -11.94 -6.28 0.01
N LYS A 41 -11.07 -7.16 0.51
CA LYS A 41 -9.77 -7.47 -0.11
C LYS A 41 -9.89 -7.94 -1.56
N GLU A 42 -10.85 -8.80 -1.86
CA GLU A 42 -11.14 -9.24 -3.24
C GLU A 42 -11.61 -8.08 -4.15
N SER A 43 -12.27 -7.07 -3.58
CA SER A 43 -12.76 -5.91 -4.33
C SER A 43 -11.73 -4.79 -4.52
N ILE A 44 -10.60 -4.81 -3.78
CA ILE A 44 -9.55 -3.81 -3.93
C ILE A 44 -8.75 -4.12 -5.21
N PRO A 45 -8.68 -3.19 -6.17
CA PRO A 45 -7.89 -3.42 -7.37
C PRO A 45 -6.40 -3.55 -7.02
N ASP A 46 -5.75 -4.60 -7.55
CA ASP A 46 -4.29 -4.74 -7.48
C ASP A 46 -3.64 -3.68 -8.38
N VAL A 47 -3.31 -2.53 -7.79
CA VAL A 47 -2.67 -1.41 -8.49
C VAL A 47 -1.29 -1.78 -9.01
N HIS A 48 -0.58 -2.71 -8.35
CA HIS A 48 0.76 -3.12 -8.74
C HIS A 48 0.72 -3.99 -10.00
N ALA A 49 -0.17 -4.98 -10.04
CA ALA A 49 -0.40 -5.79 -11.23
C ALA A 49 -0.86 -4.93 -12.43
N ARG A 50 -1.68 -3.91 -12.17
CA ARG A 50 -2.10 -2.94 -13.20
C ARG A 50 -0.93 -2.09 -13.69
N ALA A 51 -0.06 -1.62 -12.78
CA ALA A 51 1.13 -0.88 -13.15
C ALA A 51 2.10 -1.75 -13.97
N LEU A 52 2.32 -3.02 -13.61
CA LEU A 52 3.14 -3.95 -14.40
C LEU A 52 2.59 -4.18 -15.82
N SER A 53 1.27 -4.17 -15.97
CA SER A 53 0.58 -4.44 -17.24
C SER A 53 0.32 -3.17 -18.07
N GLN A 54 0.86 -2.01 -17.66
CA GLN A 54 0.61 -0.76 -18.34
C GLN A 54 1.28 -0.74 -19.73
N PRO A 55 0.64 -0.18 -20.77
CA PRO A 55 1.25 -0.04 -22.07
C PRO A 55 2.27 1.12 -22.05
N VAL A 56 3.54 0.79 -21.88
CA VAL A 56 4.67 1.73 -21.94
C VAL A 56 5.78 1.15 -22.81
N THR A 57 6.51 2.02 -23.50
CA THR A 57 7.67 1.59 -24.31
C THR A 57 8.91 1.46 -23.44
N GLU A 58 9.92 0.73 -23.94
CA GLU A 58 11.20 0.60 -23.25
C GLU A 58 11.85 1.97 -23.00
N GLU A 59 11.77 2.88 -23.98
CA GLU A 59 12.33 4.23 -23.91
C GLU A 59 11.67 5.06 -22.80
N GLU A 60 10.34 4.98 -22.66
CA GLU A 60 9.62 5.67 -21.59
C GLU A 60 10.04 5.17 -20.21
N VAL A 61 10.28 3.86 -20.08
CA VAL A 61 10.77 3.27 -18.83
C VAL A 61 12.22 3.70 -18.57
N ARG A 62 13.08 3.75 -19.59
CA ARG A 62 14.46 4.24 -19.44
C ARG A 62 14.50 5.71 -19.00
N GLU A 63 13.67 6.56 -19.60
CA GLU A 63 13.54 7.96 -19.18
C GLU A 63 13.10 8.07 -17.72
N ALA A 64 12.10 7.27 -17.32
CA ALA A 64 11.66 7.24 -15.92
C ALA A 64 12.78 6.79 -14.99
N GLN A 65 13.47 5.67 -15.28
CA GLN A 65 14.58 5.16 -14.48
C GLN A 65 15.71 6.20 -14.36
N LEU A 66 16.06 6.91 -15.44
CA LEU A 66 17.04 8.00 -15.40
C LEU A 66 16.59 9.12 -14.45
N ALA A 67 15.37 9.63 -14.62
CA ALA A 67 14.83 10.70 -13.79
C ALA A 67 14.77 10.29 -12.31
N LEU A 68 14.38 9.05 -12.03
CA LEU A 68 14.30 8.51 -10.67
C LEU A 68 15.68 8.36 -10.02
N ARG A 69 16.74 8.11 -10.79
CA ARG A 69 18.13 8.12 -10.29
C ARG A 69 18.57 9.51 -9.86
N GLU A 70 18.21 10.55 -10.61
CA GLU A 70 18.55 11.93 -10.26
C GLU A 70 17.98 12.34 -8.90
N VAL A 71 16.76 11.87 -8.57
CA VAL A 71 16.13 12.10 -7.26
C VAL A 71 16.42 11.01 -6.23
N LYS A 72 17.29 10.04 -6.55
CA LYS A 72 17.71 8.93 -5.66
C LYS A 72 16.58 8.00 -5.19
N GLU A 73 15.49 7.94 -5.95
CA GLU A 73 14.36 7.02 -5.71
C GLU A 73 14.57 5.67 -6.42
N TYR A 74 15.49 5.61 -7.38
CA TYR A 74 15.88 4.38 -8.08
C TYR A 74 17.40 4.21 -8.02
N LEU A 75 17.84 3.04 -7.56
CA LEU A 75 19.27 2.69 -7.46
C LEU A 75 19.66 1.54 -8.39
N GLY A 76 18.72 1.05 -9.19
CA GLY A 76 18.93 -0.03 -10.15
C GLY A 76 19.56 0.44 -11.46
N GLU A 77 19.75 -0.53 -12.36
CA GLU A 77 20.24 -0.28 -13.71
C GLU A 77 19.17 0.32 -14.61
N VAL A 78 19.56 1.27 -15.46
CA VAL A 78 18.66 1.84 -16.49
C VAL A 78 18.60 0.87 -17.67
N ASN A 79 17.74 -0.13 -17.54
CA ASN A 79 17.59 -1.24 -18.47
C ASN A 79 16.29 -1.19 -19.29
N GLY A 80 15.40 -0.23 -19.01
CA GLY A 80 14.12 -0.07 -19.72
C GLY A 80 13.06 -1.11 -19.39
N LYS A 81 13.31 -1.98 -18.40
CA LYS A 81 12.35 -3.00 -17.96
C LYS A 81 11.46 -2.43 -16.87
N LEU A 82 10.15 -2.52 -17.08
CA LEU A 82 9.17 -2.18 -16.07
C LEU A 82 8.99 -3.38 -15.13
N ASP A 83 9.69 -3.36 -14.01
CA ASP A 83 9.62 -4.39 -12.97
C ASP A 83 9.10 -3.83 -11.64
N THR A 84 8.99 -4.70 -10.64
CA THR A 84 8.49 -4.32 -9.31
C THR A 84 9.36 -3.24 -8.66
N ILE A 85 10.68 -3.28 -8.87
CA ILE A 85 11.60 -2.29 -8.30
C ILE A 85 11.36 -0.92 -8.93
N THR A 86 11.22 -0.88 -10.26
CA THR A 86 10.94 0.34 -11.02
C THR A 86 9.59 0.93 -10.65
N ILE A 87 8.55 0.09 -10.50
CA ILE A 87 7.21 0.54 -10.07
C ILE A 87 7.23 1.13 -8.67
N ASN A 88 7.91 0.49 -7.72
CA ASN A 88 8.02 1.01 -6.36
C ASN A 88 8.72 2.39 -6.35
N ALA A 89 9.76 2.56 -7.17
CA ALA A 89 10.43 3.85 -7.33
C ALA A 89 9.50 4.91 -7.96
N ILE A 90 8.69 4.53 -8.96
CA ILE A 90 7.67 5.42 -9.55
C ILE A 90 6.64 5.82 -8.48
N GLN A 91 6.17 4.90 -7.64
CA GLN A 91 5.23 5.19 -6.55
C GLN A 91 5.82 6.14 -5.51
N ALA A 92 7.09 5.93 -5.12
CA ALA A 92 7.80 6.81 -4.20
C ALA A 92 7.92 8.23 -4.78
N PHE A 93 8.30 8.34 -6.06
CA PHE A 93 8.34 9.61 -6.77
C PHE A 93 6.96 10.27 -6.89
N GLN A 94 5.92 9.51 -7.25
CA GLN A 94 4.56 10.03 -7.33
C GLN A 94 4.12 10.60 -5.98
N ARG A 95 4.38 9.88 -4.88
CA ARG A 95 4.10 10.32 -3.52
C ARG A 95 4.84 11.62 -3.17
N SER A 96 6.14 11.70 -3.47
CA SER A 96 6.94 12.91 -3.19
C SER A 96 6.50 14.13 -4.01
N ARG A 97 5.83 13.92 -5.15
CA ARG A 97 5.26 14.96 -6.01
C ARG A 97 3.76 15.22 -5.79
N GLY A 98 3.13 14.59 -4.79
CA GLY A 98 1.70 14.73 -4.52
C GLY A 98 0.81 14.22 -5.68
N LEU A 99 1.30 13.23 -6.42
CA LEU A 99 0.56 12.50 -7.44
C LEU A 99 -0.09 11.26 -6.83
N ARG A 100 -1.02 10.64 -7.56
CA ARG A 100 -1.54 9.32 -7.20
C ARG A 100 -0.39 8.30 -7.29
N ASP A 101 -0.10 7.62 -6.20
CA ASP A 101 1.01 6.67 -6.02
C ASP A 101 0.64 5.25 -6.49
N ASP A 102 0.07 5.16 -7.70
CA ASP A 102 -0.38 3.91 -8.30
C ASP A 102 0.70 3.19 -9.11
N GLY A 103 1.88 3.80 -9.30
CA GLY A 103 2.97 3.24 -10.10
C GLY A 103 2.80 3.37 -11.61
N ILE A 104 1.77 4.11 -12.06
CA ILE A 104 1.42 4.26 -13.47
C ILE A 104 2.08 5.50 -14.06
N LEU A 105 2.77 5.33 -15.19
CA LEU A 105 3.36 6.40 -15.99
C LEU A 105 2.29 7.13 -16.79
N THR A 106 1.39 7.83 -16.10
CA THR A 106 0.45 8.76 -16.72
C THR A 106 1.21 9.94 -17.35
N GLU A 107 0.58 10.67 -18.27
CA GLU A 107 1.18 11.88 -18.86
C GLU A 107 1.57 12.94 -17.81
N ARG A 108 0.86 12.99 -16.68
CA ARG A 108 1.24 13.82 -15.54
C ARG A 108 2.52 13.33 -14.88
N THR A 109 2.64 12.02 -14.62
CA THR A 109 3.86 11.41 -14.08
C THR A 109 5.05 11.65 -15.01
N LYS A 110 4.92 11.35 -16.32
CA LYS A 110 5.97 11.52 -17.33
C LYS A 110 6.47 12.96 -17.41
N ARG A 111 5.55 13.94 -17.37
CA ARG A 111 5.93 15.36 -17.38
C ARG A 111 6.76 15.75 -16.17
N GLU A 112 6.41 15.30 -14.97
CA GLU A 112 7.20 15.61 -13.77
C GLU A 112 8.58 14.94 -13.81
N LEU A 113 8.69 13.71 -14.34
CA LEU A 113 9.97 13.05 -14.57
C LEU A 113 10.85 13.83 -15.55
N ARG A 114 10.28 14.32 -16.66
CA ARG A 114 11.02 15.14 -17.64
C ARG A 114 11.56 16.43 -17.03
N LYS A 115 10.80 17.08 -16.14
CA LYS A 115 11.28 18.28 -15.42
C LYS A 115 12.51 17.98 -14.56
N VAL A 116 12.55 16.81 -13.91
CA VAL A 116 13.75 16.39 -13.14
C VAL A 116 14.96 16.30 -14.06
N LEU A 117 14.81 15.66 -15.23
CA LEU A 117 15.90 15.54 -16.20
C LEU A 117 16.35 16.90 -16.75
N GLU A 118 15.41 17.80 -17.02
CA GLU A 118 15.71 19.17 -17.44
C GLU A 118 16.50 19.92 -16.37
N GLN A 119 16.05 19.86 -15.12
CA GLN A 119 16.74 20.48 -13.97
C GLN A 119 18.16 19.92 -13.78
N ALA A 120 18.32 18.60 -13.88
CA ALA A 120 19.63 17.96 -13.78
C ALA A 120 20.57 18.45 -14.90
N ARG A 121 20.11 18.49 -16.16
CA ARG A 121 20.89 19.00 -17.29
C ARG A 121 21.28 20.46 -17.15
N SER A 122 20.35 21.32 -16.70
CA SER A 122 20.66 22.73 -16.45
C SER A 122 21.71 22.91 -15.36
N SER A 123 21.68 22.08 -14.31
CA SER A 123 22.68 22.10 -13.24
C SER A 123 24.06 21.60 -13.69
N GLU A 124 24.09 20.61 -14.59
CA GLU A 124 25.32 20.11 -15.22
C GLU A 124 25.95 21.17 -16.13
N ALA A 125 25.15 21.82 -16.98
CA ALA A 125 25.61 22.86 -17.89
C ALA A 125 26.10 24.13 -17.17
N ALA A 126 25.60 24.39 -15.96
CA ALA A 126 26.03 25.51 -15.12
C ALA A 126 27.33 25.23 -14.35
N ARG A 127 27.80 23.97 -14.30
CA ARG A 127 29.12 23.66 -13.74
C ARG A 127 30.20 24.15 -14.73
N PRO A 128 31.13 25.03 -14.31
CA PRO A 128 32.28 25.39 -15.14
C PRO A 128 33.01 24.12 -15.56
N PRO A 129 33.55 24.04 -16.80
CA PRO A 129 34.38 22.91 -17.19
C PRO A 129 35.53 22.83 -16.18
N GLU A 130 35.57 21.76 -15.39
CA GLU A 130 36.73 21.48 -14.54
C GLU A 130 37.92 21.36 -15.48
N ALA A 131 38.83 22.33 -15.41
CA ALA A 131 40.07 22.34 -16.16
C ALA A 131 40.82 21.05 -15.81
N ARG A 132 40.91 20.14 -16.77
CA ARG A 132 41.77 18.95 -16.70
C ARG A 132 43.22 19.35 -16.87
#